data_AF-A0A3C1KCH8-F1
#
_entry.id   AF-A0A3C1KCH8-F1
#
_cell.length_a   1.000
_cell.length_b   1.000
_cell.length_c   1.000
_cell.angle_alpha   90.00
_cell.angle_beta   90.00
_cell.angle_gamma   90.00
#
_symmetry.space_group_name_H-M   'P 1'
#
loop_
_entity.id
_entity.type
_entity.pdbx_description
1 polymer ?
#
loop_
_entity_poly.entity_id
_entity_poly.type
_entity_poly.pdbx_seq_one_letter_code
_entity_poly.pdbx_strand_id
1 'polypeptide(L)'
;RRYHSEDPDEKAFGGRVEIRLANGETIVDEIAVADAHPLGARPFTRPDYVAKFRLLAEPVLTADEIERFLDLAERLPELTPAEVRELSIVAAPGVLASAPAPKGLF
;
A
#
# COMPACT_ATOMS: atom_id res chain seq x y z
N ARG A 1 3.19 21.04 -15.07
CA ARG A 1 4.48 20.81 -15.76
C ARG A 1 5.23 19.63 -15.14
N ARG A 2 5.61 19.66 -13.85
CA ARG A 2 6.27 18.53 -13.15
C ARG A 2 5.48 17.21 -13.13
N TYR A 3 4.18 17.26 -12.85
CA TYR A 3 3.33 16.06 -12.79
C TYR A 3 3.34 15.22 -14.08
N HIS A 4 3.50 15.87 -15.24
CA HIS A 4 3.52 15.23 -16.56
C HIS A 4 4.95 15.15 -17.14
N SER A 5 6.00 15.41 -16.36
CA SER A 5 7.36 15.23 -16.87
C SER A 5 7.63 13.75 -17.14
N GLU A 6 8.35 13.48 -18.22
CA GLU A 6 8.88 12.15 -18.52
C GLU A 6 10.23 11.91 -17.82
N ASP A 7 10.92 12.98 -17.42
CA ASP A 7 12.13 12.90 -16.62
C ASP A 7 11.77 12.51 -15.16
N PRO A 8 12.25 11.35 -14.67
CA PRO A 8 11.99 10.90 -13.31
C PRO A 8 12.47 11.89 -12.24
N ASP A 9 13.54 12.65 -12.51
CA ASP A 9 14.12 13.59 -11.55
C ASP A 9 13.32 14.90 -11.47
N GLU A 10 12.50 15.20 -12.49
CA GLU A 10 11.60 16.36 -12.49
C GLU A 10 10.16 16.03 -12.06
N LYS A 11 9.83 14.74 -11.97
CA LYS A 11 8.46 14.27 -11.75
C LYS A 11 8.06 14.42 -10.28
N ALA A 12 6.94 15.08 -10.05
CA ALA A 12 6.41 15.32 -8.71
C ALA A 12 4.93 14.91 -8.62
N PHE A 13 4.63 14.05 -7.66
CA PHE A 13 3.28 13.55 -7.33
C PHE A 13 2.86 13.84 -5.90
N GLY A 14 3.70 14.57 -5.15
CA GLY A 14 3.37 15.03 -3.81
C GLY A 14 2.35 16.16 -3.83
N GLY A 15 2.19 16.80 -2.70
CA GLY A 15 1.16 17.82 -2.50
C GLY A 15 1.70 19.02 -1.75
N ARG A 16 0.98 20.12 -1.88
CA ARG A 16 1.18 21.33 -1.10
C ARG A 16 -0.06 21.55 -0.23
N VAL A 17 0.16 21.82 1.04
CA VAL A 17 -0.88 22.10 2.02
C VAL A 17 -0.70 23.52 2.52
N GLU A 18 -1.78 24.29 2.52
CA GLU A 18 -1.85 25.58 3.19
C GLU A 18 -2.92 25.53 4.28
N ILE A 19 -2.57 25.93 5.50
CA ILE A 19 -3.50 26.09 6.62
C ILE A 19 -3.58 27.58 6.93
N ARG A 20 -4.73 28.18 6.66
CA ARG A 20 -5.00 29.59 6.98
C ARG A 20 -5.63 29.69 8.35
N LEU A 21 -4.93 30.35 9.27
CA LEU A 21 -5.36 30.51 10.66
C LEU A 21 -6.31 31.70 10.82
N ALA A 22 -7.15 31.66 11.86
CA ALA A 22 -8.11 32.71 12.15
C ALA A 22 -7.47 34.08 12.48
N ASN A 23 -6.21 34.09 12.92
CA ASN A 23 -5.42 35.30 13.17
C ASN A 23 -4.83 35.91 11.89
N GLY A 24 -5.05 35.30 10.71
CA GLY A 24 -4.55 35.76 9.42
C GLY A 24 -3.22 35.15 8.99
N GLU A 25 -2.53 34.39 9.86
CA GLU A 25 -1.32 33.65 9.52
C GLU A 25 -1.62 32.49 8.55
N THR A 26 -0.63 32.08 7.76
CA THR A 26 -0.73 30.90 6.90
C THR A 26 0.47 29.99 7.14
N ILE A 27 0.20 28.74 7.51
CA ILE A 27 1.21 27.67 7.59
C ILE A 27 1.19 26.96 6.24
N VAL A 28 2.35 26.87 5.60
CA VAL A 28 2.51 26.22 4.30
C VAL A 28 3.52 25.10 4.42
N ASP A 29 3.20 23.94 3.86
CA ASP A 29 4.14 22.84 3.69
C ASP A 29 3.95 22.16 2.33
N GLU A 30 5.02 21.60 1.78
CA GLU A 30 4.97 20.89 0.50
C GLU A 30 5.99 19.75 0.41
N ILE A 31 5.59 18.69 -0.30
CA ILE A 31 6.46 17.58 -0.67
C ILE A 31 6.33 17.32 -2.17
N ALA A 32 7.45 16.98 -2.82
CA ALA A 32 7.46 16.65 -4.25
C ALA A 32 7.01 15.20 -4.51
N VAL A 33 7.26 14.30 -3.57
CA VAL A 33 6.86 12.88 -3.58
C VAL A 33 6.58 12.44 -2.15
N ALA A 34 5.82 11.36 -1.96
CA ALA A 34 5.60 10.80 -0.63
C ALA A 34 6.92 10.32 0.00
N ASP A 35 7.02 10.35 1.34
CA ASP A 35 8.21 9.91 2.06
C ASP A 35 8.69 8.52 1.64
N ALA A 36 7.75 7.59 1.45
CA ALA A 36 8.00 6.20 1.08
C ALA A 36 8.53 6.00 -0.36
N HIS A 37 8.46 7.03 -1.21
CA HIS A 37 8.93 6.98 -2.58
C HIS A 37 10.46 6.72 -2.62
N PRO A 38 11.02 6.08 -3.67
CA PRO A 38 12.48 5.91 -3.81
C PRO A 38 13.30 7.19 -3.70
N LEU A 39 12.72 8.32 -4.12
CA LEU A 39 13.30 9.68 -4.00
C LEU A 39 12.72 10.49 -2.82
N GLY A 40 11.96 9.85 -1.93
CA GLY A 40 11.33 10.49 -0.78
C GLY A 40 12.26 10.56 0.43
N ALA A 41 11.80 11.21 1.51
CA ALA A 41 12.59 11.39 2.73
C ALA A 41 12.82 10.10 3.53
N ARG A 42 11.96 9.08 3.35
CA ARG A 42 12.07 7.77 4.02
C ARG A 42 11.69 6.65 3.05
N PRO A 43 12.53 6.36 2.05
CA PRO A 43 12.22 5.36 1.04
C PRO A 43 11.93 4.00 1.67
N PHE A 44 10.83 3.38 1.26
CA PHE A 44 10.45 2.08 1.80
C PHE A 44 11.40 0.98 1.28
N THR A 45 11.85 0.17 2.22
CA THR A 45 12.59 -1.08 1.99
C THR A 45 11.63 -2.29 2.06
N ARG A 46 12.12 -3.49 1.72
CA ARG A 46 11.29 -4.72 1.79
C ARG A 46 10.66 -4.92 3.17
N PRO A 47 11.38 -4.81 4.31
CA PRO A 47 10.79 -4.88 5.64
C PRO A 47 9.61 -3.91 5.86
N ASP A 48 9.68 -2.69 5.34
CA ASP A 48 8.60 -1.70 5.50
C ASP A 48 7.32 -2.13 4.76
N TYR A 49 7.47 -2.72 3.57
CA TYR A 49 6.33 -3.28 2.83
C TYR A 49 5.73 -4.49 3.54
N VAL A 50 6.55 -5.37 4.10
CA VAL A 50 6.08 -6.53 4.86
C VAL A 50 5.34 -6.07 6.13
N ALA A 51 5.90 -5.11 6.87
CA ALA A 51 5.26 -4.54 8.05
C ALA A 51 3.91 -3.88 7.71
N LYS A 52 3.87 -3.09 6.62
CA LYS A 52 2.63 -2.47 6.13
C LYS A 52 1.60 -3.52 5.72
N PHE A 53 2.02 -4.60 5.06
CA PHE A 53 1.12 -5.69 4.70
C PHE A 53 0.51 -6.33 5.95
N ARG A 54 1.33 -6.73 6.93
CA ARG A 54 0.86 -7.31 8.19
C ARG A 54 -0.14 -6.39 8.89
N LEU A 55 0.17 -5.08 9.00
CA LEU A 55 -0.70 -4.09 9.62
C LEU A 55 -2.08 -3.98 8.94
N LEU A 56 -2.11 -4.01 7.61
CA LEU A 56 -3.36 -3.90 6.85
C LEU A 56 -4.15 -5.22 6.79
N ALA A 57 -3.46 -6.36 6.87
CA ALA A 57 -4.04 -7.68 6.75
C ALA A 57 -4.56 -8.25 8.08
N GLU A 58 -3.92 -7.92 9.21
CA GLU A 58 -4.27 -8.41 10.55
C GLU A 58 -5.78 -8.34 10.88
N PRO A 59 -6.52 -7.27 10.53
CA PRO A 59 -7.95 -7.20 10.86
C PRO A 59 -8.85 -8.14 10.05
N VAL A 60 -8.35 -8.70 8.93
CA VAL A 60 -9.18 -9.39 7.94
C VAL A 60 -8.66 -10.77 7.51
N LEU A 61 -7.42 -11.12 7.84
CA LEU A 61 -6.80 -12.43 7.58
C LEU A 61 -6.40 -13.10 8.90
N THR A 62 -6.23 -14.42 8.88
CA THR A 62 -5.61 -15.12 10.01
C THR A 62 -4.09 -14.93 9.99
N ALA A 63 -3.42 -15.07 11.14
CA ALA A 63 -1.96 -14.97 11.21
C ALA A 63 -1.25 -16.00 10.31
N ASP A 64 -1.75 -17.23 10.28
CA ASP A 64 -1.20 -18.30 9.43
C ASP A 64 -1.35 -17.96 7.94
N GLU A 65 -2.47 -17.34 7.55
CA GLU A 65 -2.71 -16.93 6.16
C GLU A 65 -1.79 -15.77 5.73
N ILE A 66 -1.51 -14.83 6.65
CA ILE A 66 -0.57 -13.73 6.42
C ILE A 66 0.82 -14.29 6.13
N GLU A 67 1.32 -15.19 6.98
CA GLU A 67 2.66 -15.75 6.81
C GLU A 67 2.73 -16.68 5.58
N ARG A 68 1.70 -17.50 5.33
CA ARG A 68 1.61 -18.32 4.11
C ARG A 68 1.71 -17.48 2.84
N PHE A 69 0.98 -16.37 2.76
CA PHE A 69 1.04 -15.47 1.60
C PHE A 69 2.41 -14.80 1.46
N LEU A 70 2.97 -14.28 2.57
CA LEU A 70 4.29 -13.64 2.56
C LEU A 70 5.39 -14.60 2.11
N ASP A 71 5.37 -15.84 2.62
CA ASP A 71 6.31 -16.89 2.24
C ASP A 71 6.29 -17.17 0.73
N LEU A 72 5.11 -17.19 0.10
CA LEU A 72 4.99 -17.35 -1.35
C LEU A 72 5.45 -16.11 -2.11
N ALA A 73 5.00 -14.92 -1.69
CA ALA A 73 5.28 -13.65 -2.35
C ALA A 73 6.76 -13.26 -2.30
N GLU A 74 7.52 -13.76 -1.31
CA GLU A 74 8.96 -13.53 -1.18
C GLU A 74 9.82 -14.35 -2.14
N ARG A 75 9.32 -15.49 -2.62
CA ARG A 75 10.03 -16.40 -3.53
C ARG A 75 9.32 -16.55 -4.89
N LEU A 76 8.66 -15.49 -5.35
CA LEU A 76 7.86 -15.50 -6.58
C LEU A 76 8.57 -16.15 -7.81
N PRO A 77 9.86 -15.91 -8.08
CA PRO A 77 10.55 -16.53 -9.22
C PRO A 77 10.75 -18.05 -9.09
N GLU A 78 10.61 -18.61 -7.89
CA GLU A 78 10.88 -20.01 -7.55
C GLU A 78 9.61 -20.86 -7.49
N LEU A 79 8.42 -20.22 -7.57
CA LEU A 79 7.15 -20.91 -7.40
C LEU A 79 6.86 -21.89 -8.53
N THR A 80 6.36 -23.06 -8.15
CA THR A 80 5.75 -24.02 -9.07
C THR A 80 4.39 -23.51 -9.58
N PRO A 81 3.86 -24.07 -10.69
CA PRO A 81 2.52 -23.72 -11.16
C PRO A 81 1.39 -23.98 -10.14
N ALA A 82 1.59 -24.92 -9.21
CA ALA A 82 0.66 -25.16 -8.11
C ALA A 82 0.71 -24.02 -7.09
N GLU A 83 1.90 -23.63 -6.64
CA GLU A 83 2.08 -22.54 -5.68
C GLU A 83 1.66 -21.17 -6.22
N VAL A 84 1.80 -20.92 -7.53
CA VAL A 84 1.28 -19.69 -8.16
C VAL A 84 -0.24 -19.57 -7.97
N ARG A 85 -0.98 -20.69 -7.97
CA ARG A 85 -2.44 -20.68 -7.73
C ARG A 85 -2.80 -20.38 -6.27
N GLU A 86 -1.82 -20.44 -5.37
CA GLU A 86 -1.99 -20.15 -3.95
C GLU A 86 -1.66 -18.68 -3.61
N LEU A 87 -1.29 -17.84 -4.58
CA LEU A 87 -1.03 -16.40 -4.37
C LEU A 87 -2.29 -15.56 -4.07
N SER A 88 -3.47 -16.16 -4.10
CA SER A 88 -4.69 -15.51 -3.58
C SER A 88 -4.78 -15.65 -2.06
N ILE A 89 -5.45 -14.70 -1.41
CA ILE A 89 -5.66 -14.69 0.05
C ILE A 89 -7.04 -15.25 0.43
N VAL A 90 -7.11 -15.87 1.59
CA VAL A 90 -8.35 -16.36 2.20
C VAL A 90 -8.73 -15.47 3.38
N ALA A 91 -9.85 -14.76 3.27
CA ALA A 91 -10.35 -13.93 4.37
C ALA A 91 -10.62 -14.76 5.63
N ALA A 92 -10.39 -14.17 6.80
CA ALA A 92 -10.71 -14.79 8.07
C ALA A 92 -12.23 -15.11 8.17
N PRO A 93 -12.60 -16.18 8.91
CA PRO A 93 -14.00 -16.55 9.07
C PRO A 93 -14.87 -15.37 9.51
N GLY A 94 -16.01 -15.18 8.84
CA GLY A 94 -16.97 -14.13 9.17
C GLY A 94 -16.69 -12.76 8.53
N VAL A 95 -15.48 -12.49 8.02
CA VAL A 95 -15.16 -11.19 7.38
C VAL A 95 -16.06 -10.96 6.16
N LEU A 96 -16.13 -11.93 5.23
CA LEU A 96 -16.95 -11.80 4.03
C LEU A 96 -18.46 -11.81 4.35
N ALA A 97 -18.87 -12.52 5.41
CA ALA A 97 -20.27 -12.57 5.84
C ALA A 97 -20.74 -11.25 6.48
N SER A 98 -19.83 -10.41 6.96
CA SER A 98 -20.14 -9.11 7.57
C SER A 98 -20.42 -8.01 6.54
N ALA A 99 -20.04 -8.22 5.28
CA ALA A 99 -20.28 -7.29 4.19
C ALA A 99 -21.57 -7.65 3.44
N PRO A 100 -22.40 -6.67 3.03
CA PRO A 100 -23.53 -6.95 2.16
C PRO A 100 -23.02 -7.55 0.84
N ALA A 101 -23.65 -8.63 0.39
CA ALA A 101 -23.30 -9.25 -0.88
C ALA A 101 -23.41 -8.20 -2.01
N PRO A 102 -22.39 -8.07 -2.88
CA PRO A 102 -22.47 -7.17 -4.02
C PRO A 102 -23.64 -7.60 -4.91
N LYS A 103 -24.40 -6.63 -5.42
CA LYS A 103 -25.44 -6.90 -6.44
C LYS A 103 -24.74 -7.07 -7.79
N GLY A 104 -24.71 -8.28 -8.34
CA GLY A 104 -24.07 -8.58 -9.63
C GLY A 104 -23.59 -10.02 -9.70
N LEU A 105 -22.84 -10.37 -10.74
CA LEU A 105 -22.22 -11.69 -10.88
C LEU A 105 -21.07 -11.86 -9.87
N PHE A 106 -21.44 -12.38 -8.70
CA PHE A 106 -20.72 -13.43 -7.97
C PHE A 106 -21.73 -14.52 -7.62
#